data_AF-A0AAW3HZU6-F1
#
_entry.id   AF-A0AAW3HZU6-F1
#
_cell.length_a   1.000
_cell.length_b   1.000
_cell.length_c   1.000
_cell.angle_alpha   90.00
_cell.angle_beta   90.00
_cell.angle_gamma   90.00
#
_symmetry.space_group_name_H-M   'P 1'
#
loop_
_entity.id
_entity.type
_entity.pdbx_description
1 polymer ?
#
loop_
_entity_poly.entity_id
_entity_poly.type
_entity_poly.pdbx_seq_one_letter_code
_entity_poly.pdbx_strand_id
1 'polypeptide(L)' 'MFDEDSRFLELDHAQILAHVQGREDFTRGRDADDVPPLLADVAELASAWVDGWNEAEESVAMAACSGCNDGSGNPCPHHG' A
#
# COMPACT_ATOMS: atom_id res chain seq x y z
N MET A 1 -11.28 32.05 -4.77
CA MET A 1 -10.42 31.22 -5.64
C MET A 1 -9.41 30.51 -4.74
N PHE A 2 -9.89 29.64 -3.85
CA PHE A 2 -9.09 28.86 -2.87
C PHE A 2 -9.71 27.47 -2.63
N ASP A 3 -10.52 26.97 -3.56
CA ASP A 3 -11.28 25.73 -3.37
C ASP A 3 -10.64 24.51 -4.05
N GLU A 4 -9.92 24.67 -5.16
CA GLU A 4 -9.35 23.54 -5.92
C GLU A 4 -8.04 23.03 -5.32
N ASP A 5 -7.11 23.93 -4.96
CA ASP A 5 -5.84 23.55 -4.32
C ASP A 5 -6.05 22.88 -2.96
N SER A 6 -7.04 23.33 -2.19
CA SER A 6 -7.37 22.75 -0.88
C SER A 6 -7.94 21.32 -1.02
N ARG A 7 -8.79 21.09 -2.02
CA ARG A 7 -9.36 19.76 -2.31
C ARG A 7 -8.32 18.79 -2.84
N PHE A 8 -7.34 19.27 -3.59
CA PHE A 8 -6.21 18.46 -4.05
C PHE A 8 -5.38 17.96 -2.85
N LEU A 9 -5.04 18.85 -1.91
CA LEU A 9 -4.33 18.48 -0.67
C LEU A 9 -5.12 17.49 0.20
N GLU A 10 -6.45 17.62 0.25
CA GLU A 10 -7.31 16.69 0.99
C GLU A 10 -7.36 15.29 0.35
N LEU A 11 -7.39 15.20 -0.98
CA LEU A 11 -7.35 13.92 -1.68
C LEU A 11 -6.01 13.21 -1.51
N ASP A 12 -4.90 13.94 -1.67
CA ASP A 12 -3.55 13.40 -1.48
C ASP A 12 -3.39 12.82 -0.06
N HIS A 13 -3.86 13.54 0.96
CA HIS A 13 -3.81 13.05 2.33
C HIS A 13 -4.70 11.81 2.53
N ALA A 14 -5.90 11.80 1.95
CA ALA A 14 -6.79 10.64 2.02
C ALA A 14 -6.20 9.40 1.34
N GLN A 15 -5.48 9.56 0.23
CA GLN A 15 -4.76 8.45 -0.43
C GLN A 15 -3.65 7.88 0.45
N ILE A 16 -2.86 8.75 1.11
CA ILE A 16 -1.84 8.30 2.08
C ILE A 16 -2.47 7.47 3.20
N LEU A 17 -3.60 7.92 3.75
CA LEU A 17 -4.31 7.19 4.80
C LEU A 17 -4.89 5.87 4.30
N ALA A 18 -5.45 5.84 3.09
CA ALA A 18 -5.94 4.62 2.46
C ALA A 18 -4.82 3.59 2.26
N HIS A 19 -3.64 4.03 1.80
CA HIS A 19 -2.45 3.19 1.66
C HIS A 19 -2.00 2.60 2.99
N VAL A 20 -1.89 3.43 4.04
CA VAL A 20 -1.56 2.96 5.40
C VAL A 20 -2.59 1.94 5.89
N GLN A 21 -3.88 2.19 5.67
CA GLN A 21 -4.95 1.27 6.03
C GLN A 21 -4.83 -0.07 5.29
N GLY A 22 -4.48 -0.07 4.00
CA GLY A 22 -4.26 -1.29 3.22
C GLY A 22 -3.14 -2.16 3.78
N ARG A 23 -2.03 -1.53 4.18
CA ARG A 23 -0.92 -2.22 4.87
C ARG A 23 -1.38 -2.85 6.18
N GLU A 24 -2.13 -2.12 7.01
CA GLU A 24 -2.65 -2.66 8.27
C GLU A 24 -3.62 -3.82 8.05
N ASP A 25 -4.49 -3.71 7.06
CA ASP A 25 -5.50 -4.72 6.77
C ASP A 25 -4.87 -6.03 6.26
N PHE A 26 -3.81 -5.95 5.44
CA PHE A 26 -2.99 -7.12 5.11
C PHE A 26 -2.47 -7.81 6.38
N THR A 27 -1.89 -7.05 7.32
CA THR A 27 -1.36 -7.64 8.57
C THR A 27 -2.44 -8.27 9.45
N ARG A 28 -3.69 -7.85 9.28
CA ARG A 28 -4.87 -8.42 9.95
C ARG A 28 -5.50 -9.57 9.18
N GLY A 29 -4.99 -9.92 8.00
CA GLY A 29 -5.44 -11.04 7.18
C GLY A 29 -6.66 -10.76 6.32
N ARG A 30 -6.95 -9.49 5.98
CA ARG A 30 -7.97 -9.15 4.97
C ARG A 30 -7.41 -9.43 3.57
N ASP A 31 -8.24 -9.93 2.67
CA ASP A 31 -7.85 -10.22 1.28
C ASP A 31 -7.79 -8.94 0.42
N ALA A 32 -6.93 -8.93 -0.61
CA ALA A 32 -6.75 -7.80 -1.52
C ALA A 32 -8.02 -7.40 -2.31
N ASP A 33 -8.93 -8.35 -2.54
CA ASP A 33 -10.20 -8.10 -3.24
C ASP A 33 -11.32 -7.58 -2.31
N ASP A 34 -11.10 -7.55 -0.99
CA ASP A 34 -12.05 -7.05 0.01
C ASP A 34 -11.74 -5.58 0.38
N VAL A 35 -11.80 -4.68 -0.60
CA VAL A 35 -11.58 -3.24 -0.36
C VAL A 35 -12.67 -2.67 0.58
N PRO A 36 -12.31 -1.91 1.63
CA PRO A 36 -13.30 -1.33 2.56
C PRO A 36 -14.36 -0.47 1.84
N PRO A 37 -15.65 -0.64 2.13
CA PRO A 37 -16.72 0.10 1.44
C PRO A 37 -16.59 1.63 1.49
N LEU A 38 -15.99 2.17 2.54
CA LEU A 38 -15.74 3.61 2.68
C LEU A 38 -14.70 4.16 1.69
N LEU A 39 -13.87 3.29 1.11
CA LEU A 39 -12.84 3.63 0.14
C LEU A 39 -13.24 3.21 -1.28
N ALA A 40 -14.07 2.18 -1.41
CA ALA A 40 -14.43 1.53 -2.67
C ALA A 40 -15.10 2.47 -3.70
N ASP A 41 -15.84 3.48 -3.22
CA ASP A 41 -16.58 4.42 -4.09
C ASP A 41 -15.68 5.50 -4.74
N VAL A 42 -14.44 5.65 -4.28
CA VAL A 42 -13.47 6.62 -4.82
C VAL A 42 -12.27 5.86 -5.36
N ALA A 43 -12.14 5.80 -6.69
CA ALA A 43 -11.15 4.97 -7.38
C ALA A 43 -9.72 5.23 -6.91
N GLU A 44 -9.37 6.49 -6.65
CA GLU A 44 -8.07 6.91 -6.15
C GLU A 44 -7.75 6.37 -4.75
N LEU A 45 -8.76 6.26 -3.87
CA LEU A 45 -8.60 5.72 -2.52
C LEU A 45 -8.57 4.19 -2.54
N ALA A 46 -9.42 3.56 -3.36
CA ALA A 46 -9.41 2.12 -3.56
C ALA A 46 -8.06 1.64 -4.11
N SER A 47 -7.51 2.34 -5.11
CA SER A 47 -6.18 2.07 -5.66
C SER A 47 -5.10 2.21 -4.59
N ALA A 48 -5.10 3.32 -3.85
CA ALA A 48 -4.09 3.56 -2.82
C ALA A 48 -4.12 2.48 -1.72
N TRP A 49 -5.32 2.02 -1.31
CA TRP A 49 -5.46 0.91 -0.37
C TRP A 49 -4.90 -0.40 -0.92
N VAL A 50 -5.22 -0.76 -2.17
CA VAL A 50 -4.69 -1.98 -2.81
C VAL A 50 -3.17 -1.91 -2.96
N ASP A 51 -2.63 -0.75 -3.34
CA ASP A 51 -1.17 -0.53 -3.44
C ASP A 51 -0.49 -0.75 -2.09
N GLY A 52 -1.04 -0.19 -1.01
CA GLY A 52 -0.54 -0.42 0.34
C GLY A 52 -0.61 -1.88 0.77
N TRP A 53 -1.69 -2.58 0.44
CA TRP A 53 -1.82 -4.01 0.70
C TRP A 53 -0.73 -4.82 -0.03
N ASN A 54 -0.55 -4.59 -1.34
CA ASN A 54 0.43 -5.29 -2.18
C ASN A 54 1.86 -5.03 -1.70
N GLU A 55 2.20 -3.80 -1.34
CA GLU A 55 3.51 -3.48 -0.78
C GLU A 55 3.77 -4.21 0.55
N ALA A 56 2.75 -4.38 1.38
CA ALA A 56 2.89 -5.13 2.63
C ALA A 56 3.11 -6.62 2.37
N GLU A 57 2.40 -7.20 1.40
CA GLU A 57 2.61 -8.58 0.93
C GLU A 57 4.04 -8.77 0.42
N GLU A 58 4.49 -7.92 -0.51
CA GLU A 58 5.83 -7.96 -1.08
C GLU A 58 6.91 -7.80 0.00
N SER A 59 6.71 -6.85 0.93
CA SER A 59 7.63 -6.64 2.06
C SER A 59 7.79 -7.91 2.91
N VAL A 60 6.70 -8.65 3.16
CA VAL A 60 6.77 -9.93 3.89
C VAL A 60 7.48 -11.01 3.08
N ALA A 61 7.20 -11.09 1.77
CA ALA A 61 7.89 -12.04 0.88
C ALA A 61 9.40 -11.79 0.84
N MET A 62 9.81 -10.52 0.70
CA MET A 62 11.22 -10.11 0.73
C MET A 62 11.86 -10.37 2.10
N ALA A 63 11.16 -10.11 3.20
CA ALA A 63 11.65 -10.40 4.54
C ALA A 63 11.86 -11.91 4.78
N ALA A 64 11.06 -12.76 4.15
CA ALA A 64 11.22 -14.22 4.21
C ALA A 64 12.30 -14.76 3.25
N CYS A 65 12.75 -13.95 2.28
CA CYS A 65 13.73 -14.38 1.28
C CYS A 65 15.16 -14.36 1.85
N SER A 66 15.82 -15.53 1.87
CA SER A 66 17.21 -15.64 2.30
C SER A 66 18.19 -14.87 1.40
N GLY A 67 17.85 -14.70 0.11
CA GLY A 67 18.66 -13.91 -0.82
C GLY A 67 18.56 -12.40 -0.57
N CYS A 68 17.37 -11.89 -0.21
CA CYS A 68 17.21 -10.47 0.18
C CYS A 68 17.95 -10.15 1.48
N ASN A 69 18.05 -11.12 2.39
CA ASN A 69 18.60 -10.96 3.73
C ASN A 69 19.95 -11.69 3.92
N ASP A 70 20.72 -11.89 2.85
CA ASP A 70 21.99 -12.63 2.88
C ASP A 70 23.17 -11.86 3.51
N GLY A 71 22.95 -10.58 3.85
CA GLY A 71 23.94 -9.69 4.46
C GLY A 71 25.06 -9.22 3.52
N SER A 72 25.01 -9.58 2.24
CA SER A 72 26.02 -9.22 1.25
C SER A 72 25.88 -7.78 0.73
N GLY A 73 24.68 -7.20 0.84
CA GLY A 73 24.33 -5.91 0.26
C GLY A 73 24.15 -5.93 -1.27
N ASN A 74 24.19 -7.11 -1.90
CA ASN A 74 23.93 -7.26 -3.32
C ASN A 74 22.43 -7.40 -3.62
N PRO A 75 21.98 -7.05 -4.83
CA PRO A 75 20.61 -7.30 -5.26
C PRO A 75 20.25 -8.79 -5.20
N CYS A 76 19.05 -9.10 -4.73
CA CYS A 76 18.52 -10.45 -4.73
C CYS A 76 18.24 -10.90 -6.19
N PRO A 77 18.52 -12.15 -6.56
CA PRO A 77 18.18 -12.66 -7.90
C PRO A 77 16.67 -12.91 -8.11
N HIS A 78 15.85 -12.80 -7.07
CA HIS A 78 14.41 -13.13 -7.12
C HIS A 78 13.50 -11.90 -7.01
N HIS A 79 13.94 -10.84 -6.34
CA HIS A 79 13.19 -9.61 -6.10
C HIS A 79 14.07 -8.41 -6.45
N GLY A 80 13.54 -7.39 -7.13
CA GLY A 80 14.33 -6.29 -7.70
C GLY A 80 13.55 -5.00 -7.86
#